data_AF-A0A061EL04-F1
#
_entry.id   AF-A0A061EL04-F1
#
_cell.length_a   1.000
_cell.length_b   1.000
_cell.length_c   1.000
_cell.angle_alpha   90.00
_cell.angle_beta   90.00
_cell.angle_gamma   90.00
#
_symmetry.space_group_name_H-M   'P 1'
#
loop_
_entity.id
_entity.type
_entity.pdbx_description
1 polymer ?
#
loop_
_entity_poly.entity_id
_entity_poly.type
_entity_poly.pdbx_seq_one_letter_code
_entity_poly.pdbx_strand_id
1 'polypeptide(L)' 'MGWLQSLLSPLKKLWFRLHSAQKKRRGIYILYEDVKSCPYEDVHVLWSILVESNAPSLPAKR' A
#
# COMPACT_ATOMS: atom_id res chain seq x y z
N MET A 1 -20.46 -32.06 -10.57
CA MET A 1 -19.27 -31.42 -11.19
C MET A 1 -18.72 -30.30 -10.30
N GLY A 2 -18.13 -30.63 -9.14
CA GLY A 2 -17.58 -29.62 -8.19
C GLY A 2 -16.04 -29.67 -8.05
N TRP A 3 -15.40 -30.71 -8.57
CA TRP A 3 -13.96 -30.96 -8.38
C TRP A 3 -13.07 -29.94 -9.08
N LEU A 4 -13.47 -29.47 -10.27
CA LEU A 4 -12.77 -28.41 -11.01
C LEU A 4 -12.74 -27.08 -10.25
N GLN A 5 -13.80 -26.73 -9.51
CA GLN A 5 -13.81 -25.51 -8.70
C GLN A 5 -12.84 -25.59 -7.52
N SER A 6 -12.69 -26.78 -6.92
CA SER A 6 -11.73 -27.02 -5.84
C SER A 6 -10.27 -26.87 -6.33
N LEU A 7 -9.96 -27.36 -7.53
CA LEU A 7 -8.63 -27.25 -8.13
C LEU A 7 -8.27 -25.84 -8.61
N LEU A 8 -9.26 -25.06 -9.09
CA LEU A 8 -9.04 -23.70 -9.58
C LEU A 8 -9.02 -22.63 -8.46
N SER A 9 -9.60 -22.93 -7.30
CA SER A 9 -9.60 -22.06 -6.12
C SER A 9 -8.21 -21.66 -5.60
N PRO A 10 -7.25 -22.59 -5.39
CA PRO A 10 -5.90 -22.23 -4.93
C PRO A 10 -5.15 -21.38 -5.96
N LEU A 11 -5.33 -21.64 -7.25
CA LEU A 11 -4.74 -20.86 -8.35
C LEU A 11 -5.29 -19.43 -8.38
N LYS A 12 -6.62 -19.24 -8.24
CA LYS A 12 -7.23 -17.92 -8.11
C LYS A 12 -6.66 -17.15 -6.91
N LYS A 13 -6.53 -17.80 -5.75
CA LYS A 13 -5.98 -17.17 -4.53
C LYS A 13 -4.53 -16.73 -4.71
N LEU A 14 -3.72 -17.54 -5.40
CA LEU A 14 -2.35 -17.20 -5.73
C LEU A 14 -2.28 -16.04 -6.73
N TRP A 15 -3.14 -16.05 -7.75
CA TRP A 15 -3.27 -14.97 -8.74
C TRP A 15 -3.59 -13.62 -8.09
N PHE A 16 -4.58 -13.59 -7.18
CA PHE A 16 -4.91 -12.37 -6.43
C PHE A 16 -3.75 -11.87 -5.57
N ARG A 17 -3.01 -12.77 -4.89
CA ARG A 17 -1.84 -12.41 -4.10
C ARG A 17 -0.73 -11.80 -4.97
N LEU A 18 -0.44 -12.43 -6.12
CA LEU A 18 0.60 -11.97 -7.02
C LEU A 18 0.25 -10.63 -7.67
N HIS A 19 -0.98 -10.47 -8.17
CA HIS A 19 -1.45 -9.21 -8.74
C HIS A 19 -1.55 -8.09 -7.71
N SER A 20 -1.92 -8.40 -6.45
CA SER A 20 -1.94 -7.41 -5.37
C SER A 20 -0.52 -6.93 -5.03
N ALA A 21 0.45 -7.85 -4.92
CA ALA A 21 1.84 -7.49 -4.65
C ALA A 21 2.45 -6.63 -5.77
N GLN A 22 2.17 -6.96 -7.03
CA GLN A 22 2.58 -6.16 -8.18
C GLN A 22 1.97 -4.74 -8.16
N LYS A 23 0.67 -4.62 -7.86
CA LYS A 23 0.02 -3.30 -7.73
C LYS A 23 0.64 -2.46 -6.60
N LYS A 24 0.93 -3.06 -5.45
CA LYS A 24 1.59 -2.36 -4.32
C LYS A 24 2.98 -1.86 -4.69
N ARG A 25 3.79 -2.70 -5.37
CA ARG A 25 5.12 -2.30 -5.83
C ARG A 25 5.07 -1.15 -6.84
N ARG A 26 4.13 -1.18 -7.79
CA ARG A 26 3.94 -0.10 -8.77
C ARG A 26 3.50 1.20 -8.11
N GLY A 27 2.61 1.14 -7.12
CA GLY A 27 2.18 2.32 -6.37
C GLY A 27 3.33 3.01 -5.63
N ILE A 28 4.20 2.23 -4.97
CA ILE A 28 5.39 2.77 -4.28
C ILE A 28 6.37 3.40 -5.28
N TYR A 29 6.55 2.77 -6.45
CA TYR A 29 7.41 3.33 -7.48
C TYR A 29 6.90 4.67 -8.02
N ILE A 30 5.59 4.82 -8.21
CA ILE A 30 4.99 6.11 -8.63
C ILE A 30 5.23 7.17 -7.56
N LEU A 31 4.93 6.86 -6.29
CA LEU A 31 5.16 7.79 -5.18
C LEU A 31 6.64 8.19 -5.05
N TYR A 32 7.56 7.26 -5.31
CA TYR A 32 8.98 7.55 -5.35
C TYR A 32 9.34 8.54 -6.46
N GLU A 33 8.85 8.34 -7.68
CA GLU A 33 9.10 9.27 -8.79
C GLU A 33 8.49 10.65 -8.52
N ASP A 34 7.28 10.69 -7.94
CA ASP A 34 6.62 11.94 -7.55
C ASP A 34 7.45 12.71 -6.51
N VAL A 35 7.87 12.05 -5.42
CA VAL A 35 8.69 12.65 -4.36
C VAL A 35 10.04 13.13 -4.89
N LYS A 36 10.65 12.39 -5.82
CA LYS A 36 11.92 12.78 -6.44
C LYS A 36 11.80 14.08 -7.24
N SER A 37 10.63 14.35 -7.80
CA SER A 37 10.36 15.57 -8.58
C SER A 37 9.92 16.76 -7.73
N CYS A 38 9.58 16.55 -6.45
CA CYS A 38 9.12 17.61 -5.56
C CYS A 38 10.24 18.56 -5.12
N PRO A 39 9.93 19.86 -4.94
CA PRO A 39 10.83 20.79 -4.25
C PRO A 39 10.96 20.41 -2.77
N TYR A 40 12.05 20.86 -2.14
CA TYR A 40 12.42 20.51 -0.77
C TYR A 40 11.29 20.73 0.25
N GLU A 41 10.58 21.86 0.16
CA GLU A 41 9.51 22.19 1.11
C GLU A 41 8.33 21.23 1.05
N ASP A 42 7.97 20.76 -0.14
CA ASP A 42 6.87 19.81 -0.32
C ASP A 42 7.23 18.43 0.27
N VAL A 43 8.50 18.03 0.19
CA VAL A 43 9.01 16.79 0.83
C VAL A 43 8.91 16.89 2.36
N HIS A 44 9.22 18.06 2.93
CA HIS A 44 9.07 18.31 4.37
C HIS A 44 7.62 18.24 4.85
N VAL A 45 6.69 18.80 4.08
CA VAL A 45 5.25 18.72 4.38
C VAL A 45 4.78 17.26 4.34
N LEU A 46 5.15 16.51 3.29
CA LEU A 46 4.81 15.09 3.17
C LEU A 46 5.34 14.27 4.36
N TRP A 47 6.59 14.51 4.77
CA TRP A 47 7.19 13.87 5.93
C TRP A 47 6.46 14.21 7.23
N SER A 48 6.05 15.47 7.38
CA SER A 48 5.31 15.93 8.57
C SER A 48 3.96 15.23 8.70
N ILE A 49 3.21 15.09 7.60
CA ILE A 49 1.95 14.33 7.55
C ILE A 49 2.18 12.85 7.90
N LEU A 50 3.24 12.25 7.35
CA LEU A 50 3.58 10.85 7.61
C LEU A 50 3.92 10.60 9.09
N VAL A 51 4.68 11.50 9.70
CA VAL A 51 5.05 11.42 11.12
C VAL A 51 3.83 11.61 12.01
N GLU A 52 2.99 12.60 11.73
CA GLU A 52 1.78 12.88 12.49
C GLU A 52 0.76 11.73 12.43
N SER A 53 0.57 11.13 11.25
CA SER A 53 -0.36 10.00 11.08
C SER A 53 0.09 8.70 11.75
N ASN A 54 1.39 8.51 11.94
CA ASN A 54 1.94 7.36 12.66
C ASN A 54 2.08 7.61 14.17
N ALA A 55 1.74 8.80 14.65
CA ALA A 55 1.73 9.07 16.08
C ALA A 55 0.70 8.15 16.76
N PRO A 56 1.05 7.47 17.85
CA PRO A 56 0.10 6.65 18.60
C PRO A 56 -1.04 7.54 19.06
N SER A 57 -2.28 7.15 18.76
CA SER A 57 -3.45 7.88 19.23
C SER A 57 -3.42 7.91 20.75
N LEU A 58 -3.20 9.10 21.32
CA LEU A 58 -3.36 9.29 22.76
C LEU A 58 -4.81 8.90 23.10
N PRO A 59 -5.03 8.10 24.16
CA PRO A 59 -6.39 7.71 24.53
C PRO A 59 -7.19 8.99 24.80
N ALA A 60 -8.25 9.21 24.02
CA ALA A 60 -9.18 10.29 24.24
C ALA A 60 -9.73 10.16 25.66
N LYS A 61 -9.27 11.04 26.56
CA LYS A 61 -9.73 11.09 27.95
C LYS A 61 -11.19 11.56 27.92
N ARG A 62 -12.12 10.62 28.08
CA ARG A 62 -13.54 10.90 28.33
C ARG A 62 -13.71 11.54 29.69
#